data_AF-A0A6N7RNE7-F1
#
_entry.id   AF-A0A6N7RNE7-F1
#
_cell.length_a   1.000
_cell.length_b   1.000
_cell.length_c   1.000
_cell.angle_alpha   90.00
_cell.angle_beta   90.00
_cell.angle_gamma   90.00
#
_symmetry.space_group_name_H-M   'P 1'
#
loop_
_entity.id
_entity.type
_entity.pdbx_description
1 polymer ?
#
loop_
_entity_poly.entity_id
_entity_poly.type
_entity_poly.pdbx_seq_one_letter_code
_entity_poly.pdbx_strand_id
1 'polypeptide(L)' 'MSDSEHKPHYILRPVTTPVAGSKPSEEGSQPRAANPFLRPAQEDDDGYDPFSDRPPTPEPAFQEDPWR' A
#
# COMPACT_ATOMS: atom_id res chain seq x y z
N MET A 1 -29.12 -30.17 -28.62
CA MET A 1 -29.03 -29.49 -27.31
C MET A 1 -27.83 -28.55 -27.34
N SER A 2 -28.04 -27.23 -27.37
CA SER A 2 -26.93 -26.27 -27.32
C SER A 2 -26.93 -25.68 -25.91
N ASP A 3 -26.12 -26.27 -25.03
CA ASP A 3 -25.89 -25.74 -23.69
C ASP A 3 -24.99 -24.51 -23.85
N SER A 4 -25.59 -23.33 -23.75
CA SER A 4 -24.86 -22.07 -23.85
C SER A 4 -24.13 -21.87 -22.53
N GLU A 5 -22.83 -22.17 -22.54
CA GLU A 5 -21.96 -22.04 -21.37
C GLU A 5 -21.90 -20.58 -20.91
N HIS A 6 -22.75 -20.24 -19.94
CA HIS A 6 -22.77 -18.92 -19.31
C HIS A 6 -21.61 -18.84 -18.31
N LYS A 7 -20.46 -18.32 -18.76
CA LYS A 7 -19.37 -17.97 -17.85
C LYS A 7 -19.77 -16.71 -17.06
N PRO A 8 -19.84 -16.76 -15.72
CA PRO A 8 -20.06 -15.56 -14.94
C PRO A 8 -18.88 -14.62 -15.10
N HIS A 9 -19.16 -13.39 -15.56
CA HIS A 9 -18.19 -12.31 -15.56
C HIS A 9 -18.15 -11.69 -14.17
N TYR A 10 -17.01 -11.80 -13.50
CA TYR A 10 -16.80 -11.20 -12.19
C TYR A 10 -16.07 -9.87 -12.34
N ILE A 11 -16.66 -8.80 -11.80
CA ILE A 11 -16.08 -7.46 -11.77
C ILE A 11 -15.77 -7.13 -10.31
N LEU A 12 -14.48 -7.10 -9.99
CA LEU A 12 -13.98 -6.68 -8.69
C LEU A 12 -14.22 -5.18 -8.53
N ARG A 13 -15.09 -4.83 -7.59
CA ARG A 13 -15.31 -3.44 -7.17
C ARG A 13 -14.30 -3.15 -6.07
N PRO A 14 -13.47 -2.09 -6.16
CA PRO A 14 -12.63 -1.71 -5.05
C PRO A 14 -13.51 -1.32 -3.87
N VAL A 15 -13.27 -1.93 -2.70
CA VAL A 15 -13.89 -1.52 -1.44
C VAL A 15 -12.87 -0.66 -0.73
N THR A 16 -13.07 0.65 -0.74
CA THR A 16 -12.28 1.57 0.07
C THR A 16 -13.01 1.80 1.39
N THR A 17 -12.37 1.47 2.51
CA THR A 17 -12.82 1.93 3.82
C THR A 17 -12.28 3.34 4.02
N PRO A 18 -13.11 4.36 4.28
CA PRO A 18 -12.61 5.68 4.64
C PRO A 18 -11.84 5.57 5.95
N VAL A 19 -10.61 6.09 5.98
CA VAL A 19 -9.84 6.21 7.22
C VAL A 19 -10.57 7.19 8.15
N ALA A 20 -11.04 6.69 9.30
CA ALA A 20 -11.69 7.53 10.30
C ALA A 20 -10.65 8.50 10.89
N GLY A 21 -10.62 9.73 10.39
CA GLY A 21 -9.71 10.77 10.87
C GLY A 21 -9.18 11.73 9.82
N SER A 22 -9.32 11.44 8.51
CA SER A 22 -8.93 12.41 7.47
C SER A 22 -10.01 13.48 7.31
N LYS A 23 -9.87 14.58 8.07
CA LYS A 23 -10.57 15.82 7.77
C LYS A 23 -9.99 16.35 6.45
N PRO A 24 -10.79 16.74 5.44
CA PRO A 24 -10.25 17.56 4.37
C PRO A 24 -9.77 18.85 5.03
N SER A 25 -8.46 19.02 5.13
CA SER A 25 -7.90 20.26 5.64
C SER A 25 -8.21 21.32 4.60
N GLU A 26 -9.18 22.17 4.92
CA GLU A 26 -9.49 23.41 4.20
C GLU A 26 -8.34 24.41 4.48
N GLU A 27 -7.11 24.03 4.12
CA GLU A 27 -5.96 24.93 4.14
C GLU A 27 -5.85 25.51 2.73
N GLY A 28 -6.15 26.81 2.64
CA GLY A 28 -6.36 27.52 1.39
C GLY A 28 -5.25 27.33 0.37
N SER A 29 -5.67 27.41 -0.89
CA SER A 29 -4.86 27.51 -2.09
C SER A 29 -3.92 28.72 -2.03
N GLN A 30 -2.88 28.67 -1.22
CA GLN A 30 -1.67 29.43 -1.46
C GLN A 30 -0.92 28.68 -2.57
N PRO A 31 -0.49 29.33 -3.66
CA PRO A 31 0.44 28.74 -4.59
C PRO A 31 1.77 28.56 -3.84
N ARG A 32 1.87 27.48 -3.08
CA ARG A 32 3.11 27.03 -2.47
C ARG A 32 4.03 26.81 -3.66
N ALA A 33 5.04 27.67 -3.80
CA ALA A 33 6.09 27.51 -4.81
C ALA A 33 6.41 26.02 -4.86
N ALA A 34 6.19 25.41 -6.03
CA ALA A 34 6.14 23.96 -6.19
C ALA A 34 7.40 23.39 -5.55
N ASN A 35 7.23 22.84 -4.34
CA ASN A 35 8.36 22.41 -3.55
C ASN A 35 8.97 21.25 -4.34
N PRO A 36 10.24 21.32 -4.75
CA PRO A 36 10.80 20.39 -5.73
C PRO A 36 10.86 18.94 -5.22
N PHE A 37 10.63 18.73 -3.94
CA PHE A 37 10.50 17.42 -3.30
C PHE A 37 9.06 16.93 -3.18
N LEU A 38 8.06 17.75 -3.51
CA LEU A 38 6.66 17.32 -3.57
C LEU A 38 6.43 16.57 -4.87
N ARG A 39 6.10 15.29 -4.73
CA ARG A 39 5.63 14.46 -5.84
C ARG A 39 4.20 14.86 -6.24
N PRO A 40 3.81 14.71 -7.52
CA PRO A 40 2.43 14.94 -7.97
C PRO A 40 1.42 14.09 -7.20
N ALA A 41 0.21 14.62 -6.97
CA ALA A 41 -0.85 13.94 -6.20
C ALA A 41 -1.36 12.62 -6.81
N GLN A 42 -1.06 12.34 -8.08
CA GLN A 42 -1.37 11.08 -8.74
C GLN A 42 -0.20 10.09 -8.79
N GLU A 43 1.00 10.48 -8.36
CA GLU A 43 2.07 9.50 -8.18
C GLU A 43 1.79 8.65 -6.95
N ASP A 44 2.09 7.37 -7.07
CA ASP A 44 2.00 6.39 -6.00
C ASP A 44 3.02 6.74 -4.92
N ASP A 45 2.55 7.54 -3.96
CA ASP A 45 3.18 7.79 -2.67
C ASP A 45 2.38 7.02 -1.62
N ASP A 46 2.32 5.70 -1.81
CA ASP A 46 1.73 4.74 -0.86
C ASP A 46 2.50 4.66 0.47
N GLY A 47 3.58 5.43 0.61
CA GLY A 47 4.43 5.45 1.79
C GLY A 47 5.22 4.16 1.96
N TYR A 48 5.35 3.35 0.92
CA TYR A 48 6.05 2.08 1.02
C TYR A 48 7.56 2.29 1.06
N ASP A 49 8.17 2.06 2.23
CA ASP A 49 9.62 1.95 2.35
C ASP A 49 10.06 0.61 1.73
N PRO A 50 10.98 0.60 0.73
CA PRO A 50 11.52 -0.63 0.13
C PRO A 50 12.07 -1.65 1.13
N PHE A 51 12.33 -1.24 2.38
CA PHE A 51 12.79 -2.12 3.44
C PHE A 51 11.68 -2.78 4.27
N SER A 52 10.42 -2.45 4.04
CA SER A 52 9.26 -3.05 4.70
C SER A 52 9.05 -4.53 4.32
N ASP A 53 9.36 -4.89 3.08
CA ASP A 53 9.32 -6.27 2.58
C ASP A 53 10.57 -7.09 2.89
N ARG A 54 11.57 -6.49 3.57
CA ARG A 54 12.78 -7.26 3.85
C ARG A 54 12.42 -8.41 4.78
N PRO A 55 12.70 -9.66 4.36
CA PRO A 55 12.52 -10.78 5.25
C PRO A 55 13.41 -10.56 6.47
N PRO A 56 12.93 -10.94 7.67
CA PRO A 56 13.77 -10.89 8.86
C PRO A 56 15.04 -11.70 8.64
N THR A 57 16.14 -11.29 9.29
CA THR A 57 17.38 -12.06 9.26
C THR A 57 17.07 -13.49 9.72
N PRO A 58 17.47 -14.51 8.94
CA PRO A 58 17.16 -15.89 9.29
C PRO A 58 17.80 -16.24 10.64
N GLU A 59 17.00 -16.82 11.53
CA GLU A 59 17.48 -17.36 12.80
C GLU A 59 18.55 -18.43 12.54
N PRO A 60 19.63 -18.47 13.33
CA PRO A 60 20.63 -19.53 13.20
C PRO A 60 19.99 -20.90 13.50
N ALA A 61 20.30 -21.89 12.66
CA ALA A 61 19.71 -23.22 12.77
C ALA A 61 20.09 -23.96 14.07
N PHE A 62 21.15 -23.50 14.75
CA PHE A 62 21.59 -24.01 16.04
C PHE A 62 22.12 -22.85 16.90
N GLN A 63 22.01 -22.99 18.21
CA GLN A 63 22.63 -22.08 19.16
C GLN A 63 24.11 -22.49 19.30
N GLU A 64 25.04 -21.55 19.15
CA GLU A 64 26.49 -21.81 19.19
C GLU A 64 26.92 -22.42 20.55
N ASP A 65 26.25 -22.05 21.64
CA ASP A 65 26.52 -22.57 22.98
C ASP A 65 25.21 -22.80 23.76
N PRO A 66 24.76 -24.06 23.93
CA PRO A 66 23.53 -24.38 24.65
C PRO A 66 23.61 -24.19 26.18
N TRP A 67 24.74 -23.72 26.74
CA TRP A 67 24.95 -23.58 28.19
C TRP A 67 25.45 -22.20 28.67
N ARG A 68 25.34 -21.14 27.85
CA ARG A 68 25.62 -19.77 28.30
C ARG A 68 24.50 -19.13 29.12
#